data_AF-A0A1M4ZVE8-F1
#
_entry.id   AF-A0A1M4ZVE8-F1
#
_cell.length_a   1.000
_cell.length_b   1.000
_cell.length_c   1.000
_cell.angle_alpha   90.00
_cell.angle_beta   90.00
_cell.angle_gamma   90.00
#
_symmetry.space_group_name_H-M   'P 1'
#
loop_
_entity.id
_entity.type
_entity.pdbx_description
1 polymer ?
#
loop_
_entity_poly.entity_id
_entity_poly.type
_entity_poly.pdbx_seq_one_letter_code
_entity_poly.pdbx_strand_id
1 'polypeptide(L)'
;MNHNLEIQKLLLKKDTVQHPEDRINLLKQAIQIADANNDLDWGFDLRLDLIFEERDTSHCVDSFSAFAWLLNTRDTNPEMFDESDFLWEYKWMAGAARRNVNISKEQVESIMDDLKIRMERNGYTLRGYYSVMIYWYLFTGEIEEAKKFLKLRNDIARDRMSHCPACELDTQVEIELIEGNFDKALTTANDLITKKLTCGVMPLVTFCNLTYYLGKAGDARAAEFLPKAEEEIAALKENDTSLISQVSDLLYYLTLTDKTKAWEYFERYADWEVDAEDAVSFDFSKNALPLLKDGGQKELKLNIKVPYFSSDNIYDTNQLYQYYYNKATDLARRFDARNGTNKFTAELEEVLKQ
;
A
#
# COMPACT_ATOMS: atom_id res chain seq x y z
N MET A 1 11.02 -18.38 34.42
CA MET A 1 11.84 -17.22 34.02
C MET A 1 10.87 -16.05 33.87
N ASN A 2 11.26 -14.82 34.21
CA ASN A 2 10.32 -13.68 34.19
C ASN A 2 9.96 -13.38 32.73
N HIS A 3 8.70 -13.58 32.33
CA HIS A 3 8.25 -13.45 30.93
C HIS A 3 8.51 -12.04 30.39
N ASN A 4 8.45 -11.01 31.23
CA ASN A 4 8.83 -9.64 30.88
C ASN A 4 10.28 -9.54 30.37
N LEU A 5 11.21 -10.26 31.01
CA LEU A 5 12.61 -10.25 30.58
C LEU A 5 12.80 -11.00 29.25
N GLU A 6 11.98 -12.01 28.98
CA GLU A 6 12.01 -12.76 27.72
C GLU A 6 11.50 -11.90 26.57
N ILE A 7 10.37 -11.23 26.76
CA ILE A 7 9.81 -10.26 25.81
C ILE A 7 10.82 -9.14 25.54
N GLN A 8 11.41 -8.53 26.58
CA GLN A 8 12.41 -7.47 26.43
C GLN A 8 13.64 -7.93 25.63
N LYS A 9 14.11 -9.17 25.81
CA LYS A 9 15.21 -9.70 25.00
C LYS A 9 14.85 -9.82 23.52
N LEU A 10 13.61 -10.21 23.21
CA LEU A 10 13.13 -10.27 21.83
C LEU A 10 13.03 -8.87 21.21
N LEU A 11 12.53 -7.88 21.96
CA LEU A 11 12.47 -6.49 21.50
C LEU A 11 13.85 -5.89 21.26
N LEU A 12 14.81 -6.10 22.17
CA LEU A 12 16.20 -5.69 21.95
C LEU A 12 16.80 -6.34 20.71
N LYS A 13 16.46 -7.60 20.43
CA LYS A 13 16.88 -8.28 19.18
C LYS A 13 16.18 -7.68 17.96
N LYS A 14 14.89 -7.35 18.06
CA LYS A 14 14.10 -6.70 17.00
C LYS A 14 14.77 -5.41 16.52
N ASP A 15 15.29 -4.61 17.44
CA ASP A 15 15.92 -3.33 17.12
C ASP A 15 17.29 -3.48 16.43
N THR A 16 17.88 -4.68 16.44
CA THR A 16 19.14 -4.98 15.76
C THR A 16 18.97 -5.53 14.34
N VAL A 17 17.78 -6.00 13.97
CA VAL A 17 17.52 -6.58 12.64
C VAL A 17 16.93 -5.55 11.69
N GLN A 18 17.42 -5.56 10.45
CA GLN A 18 17.04 -4.58 9.44
C GLN A 18 15.78 -4.97 8.66
N HIS A 19 15.56 -6.27 8.42
CA HIS A 19 14.49 -6.76 7.58
C HIS A 19 13.14 -6.76 8.34
N PRO A 20 12.07 -6.17 7.79
CA PRO A 20 10.75 -6.15 8.44
C PRO A 20 10.23 -7.53 8.85
N GLU A 21 10.34 -8.53 7.97
CA GLU A 21 9.98 -9.94 8.27
C GLU A 21 10.62 -10.50 9.54
N ASP A 22 11.91 -10.22 9.75
CA ASP A 22 12.61 -10.70 10.95
C ASP A 22 12.08 -10.00 12.21
N ARG A 23 11.72 -8.71 12.10
CA ARG A 23 11.09 -7.96 13.19
C ARG A 23 9.70 -8.51 13.52
N ILE A 24 8.89 -8.75 12.50
CA ILE A 24 7.55 -9.35 12.64
C ILE A 24 7.65 -10.74 13.31
N ASN A 25 8.57 -11.59 12.87
CA ASN A 25 8.76 -12.92 13.46
C ASN A 25 9.19 -12.88 14.93
N LEU A 26 9.97 -11.86 15.34
CA LEU A 26 10.33 -11.64 16.75
C LEU A 26 9.14 -11.14 17.57
N LEU A 27 8.34 -10.24 17.01
CA LEU A 27 7.10 -9.76 17.65
C LEU A 27 6.10 -10.90 17.84
N LYS A 28 5.93 -11.79 16.86
CA LYS A 28 5.06 -12.98 16.99
C LYS A 28 5.49 -13.89 18.14
N GLN A 29 6.80 -14.08 18.34
CA GLN A 29 7.32 -14.83 19.49
C GLN A 29 7.03 -14.12 20.82
N ALA A 30 7.20 -12.79 20.86
CA ALA A 30 6.91 -12.00 22.05
C ALA A 30 5.41 -12.02 22.40
N ILE A 31 4.54 -11.93 21.39
CA ILE A 31 3.07 -12.03 21.53
C ILE A 31 2.69 -13.39 22.10
N GLN A 32 3.27 -14.49 21.61
CA GLN A 32 3.01 -15.83 22.15
C GLN A 32 3.38 -15.94 23.63
N ILE A 33 4.47 -15.29 24.06
CA ILE A 33 4.86 -15.25 25.48
C ILE A 33 3.86 -14.43 26.29
N ALA A 34 3.44 -13.26 25.80
CA ALA A 34 2.45 -12.43 26.48
C ALA A 34 1.11 -13.17 26.64
N ASP A 35 0.61 -13.77 25.56
CA ASP A 35 -0.64 -14.53 25.53
C ASP A 35 -0.59 -15.74 26.49
N ALA A 36 0.52 -16.49 26.52
CA ALA A 36 0.70 -17.63 27.41
C ALA A 36 0.70 -17.25 28.91
N ASN A 37 0.98 -15.98 29.23
CA ASN A 37 0.99 -15.45 30.59
C ASN A 37 -0.26 -14.58 30.89
N ASN A 38 -1.21 -14.45 29.95
CA ASN A 38 -2.36 -13.54 30.03
C ASN A 38 -1.96 -12.08 30.33
N ASP A 39 -0.82 -11.64 29.79
CA ASP A 39 -0.30 -10.29 29.97
C ASP A 39 -0.93 -9.36 28.93
N LEU A 40 -2.01 -8.67 29.32
CA LEU A 40 -2.77 -7.81 28.40
C LEU A 40 -1.98 -6.57 27.98
N ASP A 41 -1.18 -5.99 28.88
CA ASP A 41 -0.40 -4.79 28.59
C ASP A 41 0.64 -5.08 27.50
N TRP A 42 1.47 -6.11 27.69
CA TRP A 42 2.40 -6.54 26.63
C TRP A 42 1.66 -7.02 25.39
N GLY A 43 0.56 -7.76 25.56
CA GLY A 43 -0.24 -8.25 24.44
C GLY A 43 -0.80 -7.13 23.55
N PHE A 44 -1.09 -5.97 24.14
CA PHE A 44 -1.58 -4.78 23.45
C PHE A 44 -0.45 -4.05 22.70
N ASP A 45 0.60 -3.67 23.41
CA ASP A 45 1.73 -2.93 22.83
C ASP A 45 2.40 -3.71 21.69
N LEU A 46 2.65 -5.00 21.88
CA LEU A 46 3.32 -5.84 20.88
C LEU A 46 2.48 -6.02 19.60
N ARG A 47 1.15 -5.96 19.69
CA ARG A 47 0.25 -6.05 18.54
C ARG A 47 0.19 -4.72 17.77
N LEU A 48 0.28 -3.59 18.46
CA LEU A 48 0.45 -2.29 17.81
C LEU A 48 1.79 -2.22 17.08
N ASP A 49 2.87 -2.66 17.72
CA ASP A 49 4.20 -2.76 17.10
C ASP A 49 4.17 -3.65 15.86
N LEU A 50 3.47 -4.80 15.91
CA LEU A 50 3.35 -5.70 14.76
C LEU A 50 2.65 -5.02 13.57
N ILE A 51 1.54 -4.32 13.83
CA ILE A 51 0.83 -3.57 12.79
C ILE A 51 1.72 -2.46 12.20
N PHE A 52 2.51 -1.80 13.05
CA PHE A 52 3.44 -0.78 12.61
C PHE A 52 4.54 -1.35 11.70
N GLU A 53 5.05 -2.55 11.99
CA GLU A 53 6.09 -3.20 11.19
C GLU A 53 5.55 -3.75 9.86
N GLU A 54 4.33 -4.30 9.82
CA GLU A 54 3.68 -4.73 8.56
C GLU A 54 3.35 -3.56 7.62
N ARG A 55 3.30 -2.31 8.11
CA ARG A 55 3.13 -1.14 7.23
C ARG A 55 4.25 -1.03 6.19
N ASP A 56 5.46 -1.44 6.55
CA ASP A 56 6.64 -1.35 5.69
C ASP A 56 6.84 -2.62 4.84
N THR A 57 5.80 -3.48 4.74
CA THR A 57 5.76 -4.64 3.84
C THR A 57 4.64 -4.50 2.81
N SER A 58 4.70 -5.31 1.74
CA SER A 58 3.67 -5.41 0.71
C SER A 58 2.44 -6.21 1.16
N HIS A 59 2.45 -6.80 2.35
CA HIS A 59 1.43 -7.70 2.85
C HIS A 59 0.90 -7.25 4.21
N CYS A 60 -0.30 -7.73 4.56
CA CYS A 60 -1.00 -7.37 5.80
C CYS A 60 -1.66 -8.63 6.37
N VAL A 61 -0.83 -9.62 6.72
CA VAL A 61 -1.29 -10.98 7.04
C VAL A 61 -1.69 -11.08 8.50
N ASP A 62 -0.83 -10.63 9.41
CA ASP A 62 -1.02 -10.79 10.84
C ASP A 62 -1.85 -9.62 11.44
N SER A 63 -1.78 -8.43 10.84
CA SER A 63 -2.39 -7.20 11.36
C SER A 63 -3.90 -7.27 11.58
N PHE A 64 -4.68 -7.91 10.69
CA PHE A 64 -6.14 -8.00 10.90
C PHE A 64 -6.50 -8.78 12.17
N SER A 65 -5.80 -9.88 12.42
CA SER A 65 -6.02 -10.70 13.62
C SER A 65 -5.57 -9.97 14.89
N ALA A 66 -4.42 -9.29 14.82
CA ALA A 66 -3.90 -8.45 15.89
C ALA A 66 -4.87 -7.31 16.22
N PHE A 67 -5.39 -6.62 15.19
CA PHE A 67 -6.27 -5.48 15.36
C PHE A 67 -7.66 -5.87 15.88
N ALA A 68 -8.22 -7.00 15.41
CA ALA A 68 -9.46 -7.54 15.97
C ALA A 68 -9.31 -7.86 17.47
N TRP A 69 -8.15 -8.38 17.88
CA TRP A 69 -7.84 -8.59 19.30
C TRP A 69 -7.75 -7.26 20.06
N LEU A 70 -7.06 -6.24 19.52
CA LEU A 70 -6.94 -4.92 20.14
C LEU A 70 -8.31 -4.27 20.40
N LEU A 71 -9.20 -4.29 19.40
CA LEU A 71 -10.57 -3.78 19.54
C LEU A 71 -11.34 -4.48 20.66
N ASN A 72 -11.33 -5.81 20.67
CA ASN A 72 -12.02 -6.60 21.69
C ASN A 72 -11.42 -6.39 23.09
N THR A 73 -10.09 -6.36 23.20
CA THR A 73 -9.38 -6.14 24.46
C THR A 73 -9.69 -4.77 25.04
N ARG A 74 -9.69 -3.72 24.21
CA ARG A 74 -10.10 -2.38 24.65
C ARG A 74 -11.58 -2.33 25.02
N ASP A 75 -12.47 -2.91 24.21
CA ASP A 75 -13.92 -2.85 24.46
C ASP A 75 -14.33 -3.62 25.73
N THR A 76 -13.56 -4.65 26.10
CA THR A 76 -13.75 -5.40 27.35
C THR A 76 -13.02 -4.79 28.55
N ASN A 77 -11.98 -3.99 28.34
CA ASN A 77 -11.17 -3.37 29.40
C ASN A 77 -10.96 -1.85 29.15
N PRO A 78 -12.04 -1.04 29.08
CA PRO A 78 -11.95 0.37 28.66
C PRO A 78 -11.18 1.27 29.64
N GLU A 79 -11.04 0.86 30.90
CA GLU A 79 -10.27 1.60 31.92
C GLU A 79 -8.75 1.33 31.85
N MET A 80 -8.35 0.27 31.12
CA MET A 80 -6.93 -0.15 31.00
C MET A 80 -6.30 0.41 29.72
N PHE A 81 -7.05 0.45 28.62
CA PHE A 81 -6.55 0.87 27.32
C PHE A 81 -7.34 2.06 26.80
N ASP A 82 -6.66 3.19 26.60
CA ASP A 82 -7.27 4.35 25.95
C ASP A 82 -7.46 4.03 24.46
N GLU A 83 -8.68 4.24 23.98
CA GLU A 83 -8.96 4.09 22.55
C GLU A 83 -8.13 5.03 21.69
N SER A 84 -7.84 6.19 22.26
CA SER A 84 -7.08 7.24 21.62
C SER A 84 -5.64 6.80 21.26
N ASP A 85 -5.14 5.70 21.84
CA ASP A 85 -3.79 5.17 21.61
C ASP A 85 -3.64 4.40 20.29
N PHE A 86 -4.72 3.83 19.74
CA PHE A 86 -4.64 2.97 18.54
C PHE A 86 -5.51 3.44 17.35
N LEU A 87 -6.21 4.57 17.47
CA LEU A 87 -7.06 5.09 16.39
C LEU A 87 -6.27 5.39 15.11
N TRP A 88 -4.98 5.69 15.22
CA TRP A 88 -4.12 5.93 14.07
C TRP A 88 -3.89 4.65 13.27
N GLU A 89 -3.59 3.55 13.95
CA GLU A 89 -3.49 2.19 13.40
C GLU A 89 -4.85 1.74 12.85
N TYR A 90 -5.96 2.09 13.51
CA TYR A 90 -7.28 1.77 12.98
C TYR A 90 -7.52 2.41 11.61
N LYS A 91 -7.09 3.66 11.42
CA LYS A 91 -7.17 4.33 10.12
C LYS A 91 -6.40 3.57 9.03
N TRP A 92 -5.23 3.01 9.38
CA TRP A 92 -4.45 2.16 8.46
C TRP A 92 -5.15 0.85 8.16
N MET A 93 -5.69 0.17 9.19
CA MET A 93 -6.42 -1.08 9.02
C MET A 93 -7.69 -0.92 8.19
N ALA A 94 -8.40 0.20 8.35
CA ALA A 94 -9.51 0.56 7.49
C ALA A 94 -9.07 0.72 6.02
N GLY A 95 -7.93 1.37 5.79
CA GLY A 95 -7.30 1.46 4.48
C GLY A 95 -6.86 0.11 3.89
N ALA A 96 -6.35 -0.80 4.72
CA ALA A 96 -5.95 -2.16 4.33
C ALA A 96 -7.16 -3.03 3.99
N ALA A 97 -8.29 -2.88 4.72
CA ALA A 97 -9.49 -3.65 4.48
C ALA A 97 -10.00 -3.51 3.03
N ARG A 98 -9.91 -2.31 2.48
CA ARG A 98 -10.22 -2.02 1.08
C ARG A 98 -9.38 -2.84 0.09
N ARG A 99 -8.11 -3.11 0.41
CA ARG A 99 -7.14 -3.79 -0.46
C ARG A 99 -7.21 -5.31 -0.39
N ASN A 100 -8.00 -5.89 0.52
CA ASN A 100 -8.22 -7.32 0.65
C ASN A 100 -9.54 -7.74 -0.01
N VAL A 101 -9.50 -8.52 -1.08
CA VAL A 101 -10.69 -8.85 -1.87
C VAL A 101 -11.66 -9.80 -1.14
N ASN A 102 -11.19 -10.47 -0.08
CA ASN A 102 -12.00 -11.41 0.71
C ASN A 102 -12.83 -10.72 1.80
N ILE A 103 -12.53 -9.47 2.16
CA ILE A 103 -13.37 -8.67 3.05
C ILE A 103 -14.49 -8.08 2.19
N SER A 104 -15.74 -8.47 2.45
CA SER A 104 -16.90 -7.99 1.69
C SER A 104 -17.04 -6.47 1.74
N LYS A 105 -17.73 -5.88 0.75
CA LYS A 105 -17.98 -4.44 0.70
C LYS A 105 -18.67 -3.95 1.98
N GLU A 106 -19.68 -4.69 2.44
CA GLU A 106 -20.43 -4.37 3.65
C GLU A 106 -19.55 -4.41 4.91
N GLN A 107 -18.58 -5.33 4.97
CA GLN A 107 -17.60 -5.36 6.05
C GLN A 107 -16.63 -4.18 5.99
N VAL A 108 -16.16 -3.79 4.80
CA VAL A 108 -15.32 -2.59 4.65
C VAL A 108 -16.10 -1.36 5.10
N GLU A 109 -17.34 -1.20 4.66
CA GLU A 109 -18.22 -0.09 5.06
C GLU A 109 -18.44 -0.08 6.59
N SER A 110 -18.71 -1.25 7.20
CA SER A 110 -18.85 -1.37 8.66
C SER A 110 -17.57 -0.99 9.41
N ILE A 111 -16.39 -1.30 8.88
CA ILE A 111 -15.10 -0.90 9.47
C ILE A 111 -14.94 0.63 9.41
N MET A 112 -15.34 1.26 8.29
CA MET A 112 -15.28 2.71 8.14
C MET A 112 -16.24 3.43 9.09
N ASP A 113 -17.45 2.89 9.25
CA ASP A 113 -18.46 3.45 10.15
C ASP A 113 -18.05 3.32 11.62
N ASP A 114 -17.46 2.19 12.02
CA ASP A 114 -16.94 2.02 13.38
C ASP A 114 -15.76 2.96 13.65
N LEU A 115 -14.82 3.11 12.71
CA LEU A 115 -13.74 4.10 12.79
C LEU A 115 -14.31 5.51 13.01
N LYS A 116 -15.33 5.91 12.24
CA LYS A 116 -15.98 7.21 12.38
C LYS A 116 -16.53 7.43 13.78
N ILE A 117 -17.32 6.47 14.29
CA ILE A 117 -17.93 6.53 15.63
C ILE A 117 -16.85 6.67 16.71
N ARG A 118 -15.77 5.89 16.60
CA ARG A 118 -14.66 5.94 17.56
C ARG A 118 -13.89 7.26 17.47
N MET A 119 -13.67 7.81 16.28
CA MET A 119 -13.04 9.13 16.14
C MET A 119 -13.88 10.24 16.80
N GLU A 120 -15.19 10.29 16.54
CA GLU A 120 -16.08 11.30 17.11
C GLU A 120 -16.17 11.21 18.64
N ARG A 121 -16.32 10.00 19.20
CA ARG A 121 -16.44 9.83 20.65
C ARG A 121 -15.16 10.16 21.43
N ASN A 122 -14.00 10.13 20.77
CA ASN A 122 -12.73 10.59 21.33
C ASN A 122 -12.42 12.07 21.02
N GLY A 123 -13.39 12.81 20.48
CA GLY A 123 -13.27 14.25 20.24
C GLY A 123 -12.41 14.64 19.03
N TYR A 124 -12.13 13.71 18.11
CA TYR A 124 -11.47 14.03 16.84
C TYR A 124 -12.44 14.62 15.84
N THR A 125 -11.91 15.45 14.96
CA THR A 125 -12.59 15.87 13.75
C THR A 125 -12.68 14.69 12.77
N LEU A 126 -13.62 14.77 11.84
CA LEU A 126 -13.76 13.77 10.78
C LEU A 126 -12.73 13.91 9.65
N ARG A 127 -11.72 14.78 9.76
CA ARG A 127 -10.74 15.01 8.69
C ARG A 127 -10.00 13.72 8.33
N GLY A 128 -9.55 12.95 9.34
CA GLY A 128 -8.88 11.66 9.14
C GLY A 128 -9.80 10.62 8.49
N TYR A 129 -11.05 10.52 8.94
CA TYR A 129 -12.07 9.64 8.35
C TYR A 129 -12.33 9.99 6.87
N TYR A 130 -12.52 11.27 6.56
CA TYR A 130 -12.73 11.71 5.18
C TYR A 130 -11.56 11.38 4.27
N SER A 131 -10.30 11.45 4.75
CA SER A 131 -9.16 10.96 3.98
C SER A 131 -9.28 9.47 3.61
N VAL A 132 -9.73 8.62 4.54
CA VAL A 132 -9.91 7.19 4.24
C VAL A 132 -11.02 6.99 3.21
N MET A 133 -12.12 7.74 3.33
CA MET A 133 -13.23 7.69 2.37
C MET A 133 -12.81 8.12 0.96
N ILE A 134 -11.93 9.13 0.82
CA ILE A 134 -11.39 9.50 -0.49
C ILE A 134 -10.72 8.29 -1.16
N TYR A 135 -9.83 7.59 -0.45
CA TYR A 135 -9.17 6.39 -0.99
C TYR A 135 -10.13 5.24 -1.29
N TRP A 136 -11.21 5.11 -0.52
CA TRP A 136 -12.28 4.15 -0.84
C TRP A 136 -12.92 4.46 -2.20
N TYR A 137 -13.37 5.69 -2.41
CA TYR A 137 -14.03 6.06 -3.65
C TYR A 137 -13.08 6.08 -4.86
N LEU A 138 -11.82 6.48 -4.67
CA LEU A 138 -10.80 6.32 -5.71
C LEU A 138 -10.61 4.85 -6.09
N PHE A 139 -10.64 3.94 -5.12
CA PHE A 139 -10.49 2.52 -5.36
C PHE A 139 -11.71 1.87 -6.02
N THR A 140 -12.92 2.31 -5.74
CA THR A 140 -14.15 1.82 -6.38
C THR A 140 -14.42 2.50 -7.73
N GLY A 141 -13.73 3.60 -8.04
CA GLY A 141 -13.86 4.33 -9.31
C GLY A 141 -14.90 5.46 -9.25
N GLU A 142 -15.36 5.82 -8.06
CA GLU A 142 -16.40 6.82 -7.81
C GLU A 142 -15.77 8.22 -7.61
N ILE A 143 -15.12 8.74 -8.66
CA ILE A 143 -14.30 9.96 -8.58
C ILE A 143 -15.07 11.19 -8.07
N GLU A 144 -16.34 11.32 -8.44
CA GLU A 144 -17.18 12.43 -7.96
C GLU A 144 -17.46 12.36 -6.45
N GLU A 145 -17.59 11.17 -5.88
CA GLU A 145 -17.68 11.00 -4.42
C GLU A 145 -16.33 11.32 -3.75
N ALA A 146 -15.21 10.87 -4.33
CA ALA A 146 -13.88 11.20 -3.84
C ALA A 146 -13.67 12.74 -3.74
N LYS A 147 -14.11 13.51 -4.75
CA LYS A 147 -14.06 14.98 -4.72
C LYS A 147 -14.96 15.61 -3.66
N LYS A 148 -16.16 15.06 -3.44
CA LYS A 148 -17.04 15.53 -2.36
C LYS A 148 -16.36 15.38 -0.99
N PHE A 149 -15.76 14.21 -0.74
CA PHE A 149 -15.01 13.96 0.50
C PHE A 149 -13.72 14.78 0.59
N LEU A 150 -13.04 15.05 -0.52
CA LEU A 150 -11.92 15.98 -0.57
C LEU A 150 -12.33 17.38 -0.10
N LYS A 151 -13.47 17.89 -0.58
CA LYS A 151 -14.01 19.18 -0.14
C LYS A 151 -14.35 19.15 1.36
N LEU A 152 -15.09 18.14 1.82
CA LEU A 152 -15.44 17.97 3.24
C LEU A 152 -14.20 17.92 4.13
N ARG A 153 -13.17 17.18 3.73
CA ARG A 153 -11.88 17.11 4.43
C ARG A 153 -11.26 18.50 4.54
N ASN A 154 -11.19 19.23 3.43
CA ASN A 154 -10.53 20.54 3.38
C ASN A 154 -11.29 21.63 4.15
N ASP A 155 -12.61 21.53 4.27
CA ASP A 155 -13.47 22.45 5.03
C ASP A 155 -13.41 22.21 6.56
N ILE A 156 -12.86 21.09 7.02
CA ILE A 156 -12.70 20.74 8.44
C ILE A 156 -11.29 21.05 8.95
N ALA A 157 -11.20 21.55 10.18
CA ALA A 157 -9.94 21.84 10.86
C ALA A 157 -9.05 20.59 11.01
N ARG A 158 -7.73 20.80 11.01
CA ARG A 158 -6.76 19.73 11.27
C ARG A 158 -6.70 19.40 12.76
N ASP A 159 -6.41 18.14 13.05
CA ASP A 159 -6.19 17.59 14.38
C ASP A 159 -5.10 16.50 14.34
N ARG A 160 -4.92 15.74 15.43
CA ARG A 160 -3.92 14.66 15.51
C ARG A 160 -4.21 13.45 14.62
N MET A 161 -5.43 13.32 14.10
CA MET A 161 -5.84 12.22 13.21
C MET A 161 -5.68 12.57 11.73
N SER A 162 -5.38 13.83 11.44
CA SER A 162 -5.17 14.35 10.10
C SER A 162 -3.88 13.79 9.49
N HIS A 163 -3.91 13.46 8.20
CA HIS A 163 -2.68 13.11 7.48
C HIS A 163 -1.74 14.33 7.43
N CYS A 164 -0.44 14.09 7.21
CA CYS A 164 0.50 15.19 7.07
C CYS A 164 0.13 16.05 5.83
N PRO A 165 0.51 17.34 5.79
CA PRO A 165 0.14 18.22 4.68
C PRO A 165 0.60 17.71 3.31
N ALA A 166 1.75 17.03 3.26
CA ALA A 166 2.27 16.44 2.02
C ALA A 166 1.34 15.35 1.47
N CYS A 167 0.92 14.39 2.31
CA CYS A 167 -0.01 13.33 1.89
C CYS A 167 -1.37 13.88 1.47
N GLU A 168 -1.90 14.89 2.16
CA GLU A 168 -3.20 15.47 1.79
C GLU A 168 -3.17 16.23 0.47
N LEU A 169 -2.04 16.88 0.16
CA LEU A 169 -1.80 17.53 -1.12
C LEU A 169 -1.63 16.49 -2.23
N ASP A 170 -0.90 15.41 -1.97
CA ASP A 170 -0.71 14.31 -2.93
C ASP A 170 -2.04 13.65 -3.33
N THR A 171 -2.98 13.43 -2.39
CA THR A 171 -4.34 12.96 -2.72
C THR A 171 -5.05 13.89 -3.72
N GLN A 172 -4.83 15.20 -3.61
CA GLN A 172 -5.42 16.16 -4.55
C GLN A 172 -4.76 16.05 -5.93
N VAL A 173 -3.44 15.88 -5.97
CA VAL A 173 -2.70 15.63 -7.23
C VAL A 173 -3.20 14.36 -7.91
N GLU A 174 -3.36 13.27 -7.15
CA GLU A 174 -3.85 11.98 -7.66
C GLU A 174 -5.23 12.09 -8.31
N ILE A 175 -6.18 12.80 -7.68
CA ILE A 175 -7.50 13.05 -8.28
C ILE A 175 -7.38 13.77 -9.62
N GLU A 176 -6.56 14.82 -9.71
CA GLU A 176 -6.37 15.54 -10.97
C GLU A 176 -5.69 14.67 -12.04
N LEU A 177 -4.77 13.77 -11.65
CA LEU A 177 -4.12 12.83 -12.58
C LEU A 177 -5.10 11.81 -13.13
N ILE A 178 -5.96 11.24 -12.28
CA ILE A 178 -6.99 10.28 -12.69
C ILE A 178 -7.97 10.91 -13.68
N GLU A 179 -8.31 12.19 -13.50
CA GLU A 179 -9.19 12.92 -14.41
C GLU A 179 -8.51 13.40 -15.70
N GLY A 180 -7.19 13.25 -15.83
CA GLY A 180 -6.44 13.76 -16.97
C GLY A 180 -6.20 15.28 -16.95
N ASN A 181 -6.41 15.94 -15.81
CA ASN A 181 -6.15 17.38 -15.62
C ASN A 181 -4.67 17.65 -15.37
N PHE A 182 -3.78 17.20 -16.26
CA PHE A 182 -2.34 17.12 -16.04
C PHE A 182 -1.66 18.46 -15.68
N ASP A 183 -2.05 19.56 -16.32
CA ASP A 183 -1.48 20.88 -16.00
C ASP A 183 -1.82 21.34 -14.57
N LYS A 184 -3.05 21.03 -14.13
CA LYS A 184 -3.51 21.32 -12.78
C LYS A 184 -2.86 20.39 -11.76
N ALA A 185 -2.69 19.11 -12.09
CA ALA A 185 -1.94 18.16 -11.27
C ALA A 185 -0.50 18.64 -11.02
N LEU A 186 0.22 19.04 -12.07
CA LEU A 186 1.59 19.56 -11.98
C LEU A 186 1.67 20.85 -11.16
N THR A 187 0.73 21.77 -11.38
CA THR A 187 0.66 23.02 -10.60
C THR A 187 0.42 22.74 -9.12
N THR A 188 -0.50 21.83 -8.82
CA THR A 188 -0.85 21.42 -7.45
C THR A 188 0.31 20.70 -6.76
N ALA A 189 1.05 19.87 -7.52
CA ALA A 189 2.19 19.11 -7.03
C ALA A 189 3.45 19.96 -6.77
N ASN A 190 3.47 21.25 -7.12
CA ASN A 190 4.68 22.06 -7.10
C ASN A 190 5.41 22.06 -5.74
N ASP A 191 4.68 22.12 -4.64
CA ASP A 191 5.29 22.11 -3.30
C ASP A 191 5.85 20.73 -2.90
N LEU A 192 5.34 19.64 -3.48
CA LEU A 192 5.91 18.29 -3.37
C LEU A 192 7.14 18.14 -4.26
N ILE A 193 7.04 18.61 -5.52
CA ILE A 193 8.13 18.55 -6.51
C ILE A 193 9.36 19.34 -6.03
N THR A 194 9.13 20.50 -5.41
CA THR A 194 10.19 21.34 -4.86
C THR A 194 10.59 20.95 -3.43
N LYS A 195 10.05 19.85 -2.89
CA LYS A 195 10.30 19.33 -1.54
C LYS A 195 10.05 20.36 -0.42
N LYS A 196 9.20 21.37 -0.66
CA LYS A 196 8.75 22.30 0.40
C LYS A 196 7.82 21.59 1.38
N LEU A 197 7.05 20.62 0.91
CA LEU A 197 6.30 19.67 1.71
C LEU A 197 6.86 18.27 1.49
N THR A 198 7.16 17.55 2.56
CA THR A 198 7.74 16.19 2.52
C THR A 198 7.29 15.37 3.74
N CYS A 199 7.34 14.05 3.62
CA CYS A 199 7.21 13.09 4.72
C CYS A 199 8.01 11.82 4.37
N GLY A 200 7.85 10.72 5.14
CA GLY A 200 8.63 9.49 4.92
C GLY A 200 8.49 8.85 3.54
N VAL A 201 7.38 9.09 2.82
CA VAL A 201 7.08 8.52 1.49
C VAL A 201 6.81 9.58 0.41
N MET A 202 6.69 10.85 0.80
CA MET A 202 6.55 11.97 -0.13
C MET A 202 7.89 12.70 -0.20
N PRO A 203 8.48 12.85 -1.40
CA PRO A 203 7.79 13.00 -2.68
C PRO A 203 7.79 11.78 -3.62
N LEU A 204 8.32 10.62 -3.19
CA LEU A 204 8.44 9.42 -4.05
C LEU A 204 7.14 9.06 -4.77
N VAL A 205 6.07 8.87 -4.01
CA VAL A 205 4.77 8.47 -4.58
C VAL A 205 4.26 9.50 -5.60
N THR A 206 4.42 10.79 -5.33
CA THR A 206 4.07 11.86 -6.27
C THR A 206 4.85 11.74 -7.58
N PHE A 207 6.15 11.47 -7.52
CA PHE A 207 6.97 11.29 -8.72
C PHE A 207 6.59 10.03 -9.51
N CYS A 208 6.29 8.92 -8.83
CA CYS A 208 5.79 7.71 -9.49
C CYS A 208 4.44 7.96 -10.17
N ASN A 209 3.48 8.57 -9.48
CA ASN A 209 2.16 8.91 -10.03
C ASN A 209 2.30 9.84 -11.25
N LEU A 210 3.08 10.92 -11.15
CA LEU A 210 3.32 11.81 -12.28
C LEU A 210 3.96 11.08 -13.46
N THR A 211 4.96 10.23 -13.22
CA THR A 211 5.61 9.43 -14.27
C THR A 211 4.60 8.51 -14.95
N TYR A 212 3.79 7.79 -14.18
CA TYR A 212 2.83 6.82 -14.68
C TYR A 212 1.71 7.45 -15.48
N TYR A 213 0.96 8.39 -14.90
CA TYR A 213 -0.23 8.96 -15.54
C TYR A 213 0.13 9.81 -16.76
N LEU A 214 1.19 10.63 -16.69
CA LEU A 214 1.67 11.40 -17.85
C LEU A 214 2.20 10.45 -18.94
N GLY A 215 2.97 9.44 -18.55
CA GLY A 215 3.54 8.48 -19.48
C GLY A 215 2.49 7.65 -20.22
N LYS A 216 1.48 7.17 -19.49
CA LYS A 216 0.32 6.46 -20.03
C LYS A 216 -0.46 7.30 -21.04
N ALA A 217 -0.51 8.61 -20.84
CA ALA A 217 -1.13 9.57 -21.76
C ALA A 217 -0.22 10.01 -22.92
N GLY A 218 1.03 9.54 -22.99
CA GLY A 218 2.01 9.95 -23.99
C GLY A 218 2.56 11.37 -23.80
N ASP A 219 2.41 11.95 -22.61
CA ASP A 219 2.93 13.27 -22.28
C ASP A 219 4.44 13.20 -21.96
N ALA A 220 5.24 13.90 -22.77
CA ALA A 220 6.70 13.89 -22.68
C ALA A 220 7.25 14.41 -21.34
N ARG A 221 6.44 15.15 -20.56
CA ARG A 221 6.84 15.65 -19.23
C ARG A 221 7.07 14.52 -18.22
N ALA A 222 6.53 13.33 -18.45
CA ALA A 222 6.78 12.14 -17.62
C ALA A 222 8.28 11.87 -17.41
N ALA A 223 9.11 12.12 -18.43
CA ALA A 223 10.55 11.89 -18.39
C ALA A 223 11.28 12.75 -17.33
N GLU A 224 10.69 13.85 -16.87
CA GLU A 224 11.27 14.68 -15.81
C GLU A 224 11.20 13.99 -14.43
N PHE A 225 10.18 13.16 -14.21
CA PHE A 225 9.86 12.63 -12.88
C PHE A 225 10.47 11.26 -12.61
N LEU A 226 10.71 10.45 -13.64
CA LEU A 226 11.37 9.14 -13.51
C LEU A 226 12.70 9.22 -12.73
N PRO A 227 13.71 10.04 -13.11
CA PRO A 227 14.97 10.09 -12.38
C PRO A 227 14.82 10.60 -10.95
N LYS A 228 13.82 11.44 -10.66
CA LYS A 228 13.52 11.91 -9.30
C LYS A 228 12.94 10.77 -8.45
N ALA A 229 12.03 9.98 -9.01
CA ALA A 229 11.50 8.79 -8.34
C ALA A 229 12.62 7.78 -8.03
N GLU A 230 13.55 7.57 -8.96
CA GLU A 230 14.69 6.68 -8.78
C GLU A 230 15.65 7.13 -7.68
N GLU A 231 15.90 8.44 -7.58
CA GLU A 231 16.69 9.01 -6.49
C GLU A 231 16.03 8.74 -5.13
N GLU A 232 14.72 8.92 -5.01
CA GLU A 232 13.99 8.61 -3.78
C GLU A 232 14.04 7.11 -3.46
N ILE A 233 13.81 6.23 -4.45
CA ILE A 233 13.90 4.76 -4.24
C ILE A 233 15.29 4.36 -3.76
N ALA A 234 16.34 4.94 -4.32
CA ALA A 234 17.72 4.65 -3.94
C ALA A 234 18.07 5.14 -2.51
N ALA A 235 17.34 6.12 -1.99
CA ALA A 235 17.53 6.67 -0.65
C ALA A 235 16.79 5.88 0.46
N LEU A 236 15.88 4.98 0.08
CA LEU A 236 15.13 4.17 1.03
C LEU A 236 15.98 3.05 1.65
N LYS A 237 15.49 2.53 2.78
CA LYS A 237 16.06 1.32 3.37
C LYS A 237 15.89 0.16 2.39
N GLU A 238 16.91 -0.67 2.25
CA GLU A 238 16.80 -1.91 1.47
C GLU A 238 15.62 -2.75 2.01
N ASN A 239 14.75 -3.22 1.09
CA ASN A 239 13.61 -4.13 1.35
C ASN A 239 12.34 -3.52 1.97
N ASP A 240 12.05 -2.23 1.75
CA ASP A 240 10.71 -1.68 1.97
C ASP A 240 9.77 -2.10 0.82
N THR A 241 9.16 -3.27 0.96
CA THR A 241 8.32 -3.85 -0.11
C THR A 241 6.96 -3.17 -0.24
N SER A 242 6.57 -2.30 0.71
CA SER A 242 5.30 -1.57 0.69
C SER A 242 5.12 -0.70 -0.57
N LEU A 243 6.23 -0.36 -1.24
CA LEU A 243 6.27 0.53 -2.41
C LEU A 243 6.14 -0.19 -3.75
N ILE A 244 5.86 -1.50 -3.75
CA ILE A 244 5.83 -2.28 -4.98
C ILE A 244 4.78 -1.78 -5.99
N SER A 245 3.66 -1.19 -5.56
CA SER A 245 2.72 -0.52 -6.48
C SER A 245 3.40 0.63 -7.23
N GLN A 246 4.10 1.53 -6.52
CA GLN A 246 4.84 2.64 -7.14
C GLN A 246 5.98 2.18 -8.04
N VAL A 247 6.67 1.09 -7.66
CA VAL A 247 7.71 0.49 -8.50
C VAL A 247 7.09 -0.11 -9.78
N SER A 248 5.92 -0.73 -9.67
CA SER A 248 5.21 -1.28 -10.83
C SER A 248 4.75 -0.21 -11.81
N ASP A 249 4.38 0.96 -11.31
CA ASP A 249 4.03 2.13 -12.13
C ASP A 249 5.22 2.61 -12.96
N LEU A 250 6.42 2.65 -12.36
CA LEU A 250 7.65 2.95 -13.09
C LEU A 250 8.00 1.85 -14.09
N LEU A 251 7.83 0.57 -13.73
CA LEU A 251 8.03 -0.57 -14.63
C LEU A 251 7.15 -0.45 -15.90
N TYR A 252 5.90 -0.06 -15.72
CA TYR A 252 4.99 0.18 -16.84
C TYR A 252 5.50 1.30 -17.75
N TYR A 253 5.86 2.46 -17.18
CA TYR A 253 6.39 3.58 -17.96
C TYR A 253 7.70 3.22 -18.69
N LEU A 254 8.60 2.51 -18.02
CA LEU A 254 9.85 2.02 -18.61
C LEU A 254 9.58 1.04 -19.75
N THR A 255 8.55 0.22 -19.67
CA THR A 255 8.20 -0.69 -20.78
C THR A 255 7.89 0.07 -22.07
N LEU A 256 7.32 1.28 -21.96
CA LEU A 256 7.00 2.14 -23.09
C LEU A 256 8.20 2.92 -23.63
N THR A 257 9.21 3.17 -22.80
CA THR A 257 10.28 4.15 -23.08
C THR A 257 11.68 3.57 -23.13
N ASP A 258 11.98 2.57 -22.29
CA ASP A 258 13.24 1.85 -22.21
C ASP A 258 13.02 0.40 -21.70
N LYS A 259 12.77 -0.50 -22.65
CA LYS A 259 12.52 -1.92 -22.34
C LYS A 259 13.70 -2.61 -21.65
N THR A 260 14.94 -2.15 -21.84
CA THR A 260 16.09 -2.77 -21.19
C THR A 260 16.03 -2.52 -19.69
N LYS A 261 15.80 -1.26 -19.31
CA LYS A 261 15.65 -0.85 -17.92
C LYS A 261 14.37 -1.42 -17.28
N ALA A 262 13.29 -1.59 -18.06
CA ALA A 262 12.09 -2.29 -17.59
C ALA A 262 12.39 -3.73 -17.13
N TRP A 263 13.22 -4.48 -17.88
CA TRP A 263 13.65 -5.82 -17.46
C TRP A 263 14.52 -5.80 -16.21
N GLU A 264 15.40 -4.81 -16.04
CA GLU A 264 16.19 -4.63 -14.81
C GLU A 264 15.28 -4.39 -13.59
N TYR A 265 14.24 -3.57 -13.75
CA TYR A 265 13.22 -3.34 -12.73
C TYR A 265 12.45 -4.61 -12.40
N PHE A 266 11.99 -5.34 -13.41
CA PHE A 266 11.29 -6.60 -13.21
C PHE A 266 12.18 -7.61 -12.47
N GLU A 267 13.44 -7.76 -12.88
CA GLU A 267 14.39 -8.66 -12.21
C GLU A 267 14.61 -8.30 -10.74
N ARG A 268 14.71 -7.00 -10.43
CA ARG A 268 15.03 -6.49 -9.10
C ARG A 268 13.86 -6.56 -8.11
N TYR A 269 12.64 -6.40 -8.60
CA TYR A 269 11.48 -6.13 -7.74
C TYR A 269 10.34 -7.15 -7.86
N ALA A 270 10.40 -8.10 -8.80
CA ALA A 270 9.31 -9.07 -8.98
C ALA A 270 9.02 -9.93 -7.75
N ASP A 271 9.97 -10.12 -6.83
CA ASP A 271 9.74 -10.89 -5.61
C ASP A 271 9.03 -10.10 -4.50
N TRP A 272 8.94 -8.77 -4.60
CA TRP A 272 8.24 -7.93 -3.63
C TRP A 272 6.71 -8.12 -3.66
N GLU A 273 6.19 -8.62 -4.78
CA GLU A 273 4.76 -8.91 -4.96
C GLU A 273 4.35 -10.25 -4.33
N VAL A 274 5.32 -11.12 -3.98
CA VAL A 274 5.06 -12.43 -3.38
C VAL A 274 4.38 -12.22 -2.03
N ASP A 275 3.22 -12.86 -1.85
CA ASP A 275 2.34 -12.74 -0.68
C ASP A 275 1.76 -11.33 -0.43
N ALA A 276 1.95 -10.39 -1.36
CA ALA A 276 1.43 -9.03 -1.25
C ALA A 276 -0.11 -8.98 -1.19
N GLU A 277 -0.65 -7.91 -0.61
CA GLU A 277 -2.09 -7.64 -0.57
C GLU A 277 -2.73 -7.74 -1.97
N ASP A 278 -3.98 -8.19 -2.05
CA ASP A 278 -4.66 -8.49 -3.32
C ASP A 278 -4.64 -7.30 -4.31
N ALA A 279 -4.86 -6.08 -3.83
CA ALA A 279 -4.81 -4.88 -4.68
C ALA A 279 -3.39 -4.58 -5.21
N VAL A 280 -2.38 -4.77 -4.36
CA VAL A 280 -0.96 -4.54 -4.70
C VAL A 280 -0.49 -5.59 -5.71
N SER A 281 -0.85 -6.84 -5.46
CA SER A 281 -0.70 -7.97 -6.39
C SER A 281 -1.35 -7.68 -7.75
N PHE A 282 -2.54 -7.07 -7.77
CA PHE A 282 -3.22 -6.68 -9.00
C PHE A 282 -2.44 -5.61 -9.77
N ASP A 283 -2.01 -4.53 -9.09
CA ASP A 283 -1.26 -3.43 -9.72
C ASP A 283 0.03 -3.93 -10.36
N PHE A 284 0.83 -4.71 -9.64
CA PHE A 284 2.06 -5.28 -10.18
C PHE A 284 1.78 -6.20 -11.37
N SER A 285 0.83 -7.12 -11.22
CA SER A 285 0.48 -8.07 -12.28
C SER A 285 0.01 -7.36 -13.54
N LYS A 286 -0.87 -6.37 -13.40
CA LYS A 286 -1.37 -5.52 -14.49
C LYS A 286 -0.21 -4.81 -15.20
N ASN A 287 0.62 -4.11 -14.44
CA ASN A 287 1.68 -3.26 -14.97
C ASN A 287 2.86 -4.04 -15.59
N ALA A 288 3.08 -5.30 -15.20
CA ALA A 288 4.09 -6.18 -15.80
C ALA A 288 3.69 -6.75 -17.18
N LEU A 289 2.39 -6.88 -17.48
CA LEU A 289 1.89 -7.53 -18.70
C LEU A 289 2.45 -6.94 -20.01
N PRO A 290 2.54 -5.61 -20.18
CA PRO A 290 3.06 -5.03 -21.42
C PRO A 290 4.52 -5.40 -21.71
N LEU A 291 5.32 -5.67 -20.68
CA LEU A 291 6.72 -6.08 -20.84
C LEU A 291 6.82 -7.53 -21.34
N LEU A 292 5.91 -8.37 -20.88
CA LEU A 292 5.92 -9.82 -21.10
C LEU A 292 5.24 -10.22 -22.43
N LYS A 293 4.47 -9.33 -23.05
CA LYS A 293 3.58 -9.65 -24.19
C LYS A 293 4.30 -10.09 -25.47
N ASP A 294 5.55 -9.68 -25.68
CA ASP A 294 6.27 -9.91 -26.94
C ASP A 294 6.74 -11.38 -27.10
N GLY A 295 6.68 -12.17 -26.02
CA GLY A 295 7.07 -13.58 -26.02
C GLY A 295 8.59 -13.80 -26.14
N GLY A 296 9.01 -15.07 -26.10
CA GLY A 296 10.40 -15.48 -26.25
C GLY A 296 11.07 -15.94 -24.95
N GLN A 297 12.40 -15.96 -24.94
CA GLN A 297 13.20 -16.34 -23.78
C GLN A 297 13.98 -15.15 -23.25
N LYS A 298 14.06 -15.04 -21.93
CA LYS A 298 14.83 -14.01 -21.23
C LYS A 298 15.68 -14.64 -20.15
N GLU A 299 16.96 -14.29 -20.11
CA GLU A 299 17.81 -14.59 -18.96
C GLU A 299 17.54 -13.55 -17.86
N LEU A 300 17.11 -14.01 -16.68
CA LEU A 300 16.78 -13.16 -15.52
C LEU A 300 17.31 -13.78 -14.23
N LYS A 301 17.86 -12.97 -13.32
CA LYS A 301 18.30 -13.40 -11.99
C LYS A 301 17.23 -13.13 -10.95
N LEU A 302 16.14 -13.89 -11.02
CA LEU A 302 15.01 -13.71 -10.10
C LEU A 302 15.28 -14.36 -8.73
N ASN A 303 14.69 -13.78 -7.69
CA ASN A 303 14.73 -14.36 -6.35
C ASN A 303 14.00 -15.71 -6.32
N ILE A 304 14.51 -16.69 -5.58
CA ILE A 304 13.89 -18.01 -5.38
C ILE A 304 12.46 -17.93 -4.80
N LYS A 305 12.09 -16.81 -4.19
CA LYS A 305 10.74 -16.56 -3.68
C LYS A 305 9.66 -16.52 -4.77
N VAL A 306 10.00 -16.18 -6.02
CA VAL A 306 8.97 -16.11 -7.07
C VAL A 306 8.45 -17.52 -7.40
N PRO A 307 7.13 -17.71 -7.58
CA PRO A 307 6.54 -19.05 -7.72
C PRO A 307 6.92 -19.76 -9.04
N TYR A 308 7.47 -19.03 -10.00
CA TYR A 308 7.91 -19.51 -11.30
C TYR A 308 9.44 -19.56 -11.43
N PHE A 309 10.17 -19.57 -10.30
CA PHE A 309 11.64 -19.57 -10.29
C PHE A 309 12.24 -20.73 -11.10
N SER A 310 13.26 -20.40 -11.91
CA SER A 310 14.07 -21.38 -12.65
C SER A 310 15.54 -21.29 -12.23
N SER A 311 16.15 -22.43 -11.91
CA SER A 311 17.56 -22.49 -11.47
C SER A 311 18.58 -22.20 -12.58
N ASP A 312 18.18 -22.30 -13.85
CA ASP A 312 19.03 -21.98 -15.01
C ASP A 312 18.94 -20.51 -15.45
N ASN A 313 18.14 -19.71 -14.74
CA ASN A 313 17.87 -18.30 -15.01
C ASN A 313 17.22 -18.02 -16.39
N ILE A 314 16.74 -19.03 -17.10
CA ILE A 314 16.11 -18.85 -18.42
C ILE A 314 14.60 -18.97 -18.26
N TYR A 315 13.88 -17.91 -18.64
CA TYR A 315 12.43 -17.82 -18.50
C TYR A 315 11.75 -17.68 -19.86
N ASP A 316 10.70 -18.47 -20.09
CA ASP A 316 9.76 -18.24 -21.20
C ASP A 316 8.81 -17.11 -20.81
N THR A 317 8.94 -15.97 -21.49
CA THR A 317 8.16 -14.78 -21.17
C THR A 317 6.66 -14.97 -21.45
N ASN A 318 6.28 -15.94 -22.29
CA ASN A 318 4.86 -16.30 -22.46
C ASN A 318 4.30 -16.97 -21.20
N GLN A 319 5.10 -17.80 -20.52
CA GLN A 319 4.66 -18.44 -19.27
C GLN A 319 4.51 -17.40 -18.17
N LEU A 320 5.45 -16.45 -18.08
CA LEU A 320 5.36 -15.31 -17.17
C LEU A 320 4.11 -14.46 -17.49
N TYR A 321 3.87 -14.15 -18.77
CA TYR A 321 2.69 -13.43 -19.20
C TYR A 321 1.41 -14.14 -18.76
N GLN A 322 1.29 -15.44 -19.00
CA GLN A 322 0.11 -16.21 -18.59
C GLN A 322 -0.08 -16.24 -17.07
N TYR A 323 1.01 -16.36 -16.30
CA TYR A 323 0.96 -16.29 -14.84
C TYR A 323 0.36 -14.95 -14.37
N TYR A 324 0.92 -13.82 -14.80
CA TYR A 324 0.45 -12.49 -14.40
C TYR A 324 -0.92 -12.15 -14.98
N TYR A 325 -1.23 -12.61 -16.19
CA TYR A 325 -2.53 -12.38 -16.82
C TYR A 325 -3.65 -13.07 -16.05
N ASN A 326 -3.45 -14.34 -15.67
CA ASN A 326 -4.41 -15.09 -14.88
C ASN A 326 -4.60 -14.45 -13.48
N LYS A 327 -3.49 -14.04 -12.85
CA LYS A 327 -3.53 -13.36 -11.54
C LYS A 327 -4.28 -12.03 -11.61
N ALA A 328 -3.93 -11.15 -12.55
CA ALA A 328 -4.60 -9.86 -12.74
C ALA A 328 -6.09 -10.02 -13.09
N THR A 329 -6.43 -10.96 -13.97
CA THR A 329 -7.82 -11.21 -14.39
C THR A 329 -8.69 -11.74 -13.25
N ASP A 330 -8.19 -12.68 -12.44
CA ASP A 330 -8.94 -13.18 -11.28
C ASP A 330 -9.18 -12.07 -10.25
N LEU A 331 -8.13 -11.32 -9.90
CA LEU A 331 -8.22 -10.22 -8.94
C LEU A 331 -9.17 -9.12 -9.44
N ALA A 332 -9.07 -8.73 -10.71
CA ALA A 332 -9.96 -7.74 -11.30
C ALA A 332 -11.43 -8.16 -11.18
N ARG A 333 -11.75 -9.38 -11.61
CA ARG A 333 -13.10 -9.94 -11.54
C ARG A 333 -13.63 -9.98 -10.11
N ARG A 334 -12.79 -10.38 -9.14
CA ARG A 334 -13.20 -10.49 -7.74
C ARG A 334 -13.42 -9.12 -7.10
N PHE A 335 -12.57 -8.14 -7.36
CA PHE A 335 -12.76 -6.78 -6.87
C PHE A 335 -14.00 -6.12 -7.48
N ASP A 336 -14.20 -6.26 -8.79
CA ASP A 336 -15.36 -5.73 -9.50
C ASP A 336 -16.66 -6.36 -8.98
N ALA A 337 -16.69 -7.69 -8.80
CA ALA A 337 -17.82 -8.39 -8.20
C ALA A 337 -18.09 -7.94 -6.75
N ARG A 338 -17.04 -7.76 -5.95
CA ARG A 338 -17.15 -7.28 -4.56
C ARG A 338 -17.68 -5.85 -4.49
N ASN A 339 -17.18 -4.96 -5.34
CA ASN A 339 -17.47 -3.53 -5.26
C ASN A 339 -18.77 -3.15 -6.00
N GLY A 340 -19.22 -3.99 -6.93
CA GLY A 340 -20.34 -3.73 -7.83
C GLY A 340 -19.98 -2.77 -8.96
N THR A 341 -18.71 -2.80 -9.42
CA THR A 341 -18.19 -1.92 -10.47
C THR A 341 -17.49 -2.74 -11.56
N ASN A 342 -16.95 -2.09 -12.59
CA ASN A 342 -16.12 -2.71 -13.63
C ASN A 342 -14.72 -2.07 -13.71
N LYS A 343 -14.32 -1.36 -12.65
CA LYS A 343 -13.12 -0.51 -12.63
C LYS A 343 -11.86 -1.32 -12.89
N PHE A 344 -11.68 -2.44 -12.19
CA PHE A 344 -10.45 -3.22 -12.28
C PHE A 344 -10.34 -3.92 -13.63
N THR A 345 -11.44 -4.45 -14.15
CA THR A 345 -11.47 -5.01 -15.50
C THR A 345 -11.16 -3.94 -16.54
N ALA A 346 -11.72 -2.73 -16.41
CA ALA A 346 -11.45 -1.63 -17.35
C ALA A 346 -9.98 -1.18 -17.32
N GLU A 347 -9.37 -1.06 -16.13
CA GLU A 347 -7.94 -0.75 -15.99
C GLU A 347 -7.05 -1.82 -16.63
N LEU A 348 -7.38 -3.11 -16.45
CA LEU A 348 -6.65 -4.20 -17.05
C LEU A 348 -6.77 -4.18 -18.59
N GLU A 349 -7.97 -3.99 -19.12
CA GLU A 349 -8.22 -3.89 -20.56
C GLU A 349 -7.49 -2.70 -21.19
N GLU A 350 -7.39 -1.58 -20.48
CA GLU A 350 -6.67 -0.40 -20.95
C GLU A 350 -5.17 -0.69 -21.14
N VAL A 351 -4.55 -1.36 -20.17
CA VAL A 351 -3.14 -1.75 -20.23
C VAL A 351 -2.87 -2.76 -21.33
N LEU A 352 -3.81 -3.69 -21.57
CA LEU A 352 -3.69 -4.73 -22.62
C LEU A 352 -3.85 -4.20 -24.05
N LYS A 353 -4.39 -3.00 -24.23
CA LYS A 353 -4.53 -2.36 -25.56
C LYS A 353 -3.24 -1.71 -26.05
N GLN A 354 -2.30 -1.44 -25.14
CA GLN A 354 -0.98 -0.90 -25.48
C GLN A 354 -0.04 -2.00 -25.94
#